data_AF-B1ILM8-F1
#
_entry.id   AF-B1ILM8-F1
#
_cell.length_a   1.000
_cell.length_b   1.000
_cell.length_c   1.000
_cell.angle_alpha   90.00
_cell.angle_beta   90.00
_cell.angle_gamma   90.00
#
_symmetry.space_group_name_H-M   'P 1'
#
loop_
_entity.id
_entity.type
_entity.pdbx_description
1 polymer ?
#
loop_
_entity_poly.entity_id
_entity_poly.type
_entity_poly.pdbx_seq_one_letter_code
_entity_poly.pdbx_strand_id
1 'polypeptide(L)'
;MEIIKKKKRFKLNWNKYKTVILLSFLITISGFFIVSNTMPKFVKDRSKVAIYFTKKPLDIRFRTESYTFYINEKILNDMGDKTYKTFNNMKNSTSNFLNNINRSHSLNKIGNVFYKIKEEVLGVFNGRGVK
;
A
#
# COMPACT_ATOMS: atom_id res chain seq x y z
N MET A 1 -6.91 -17.67 50.56
CA MET A 1 -5.53 -17.61 50.04
C MET A 1 -5.62 -17.45 48.53
N GLU A 2 -5.45 -16.22 48.05
CA GLU A 2 -5.69 -15.79 46.67
C GLU A 2 -4.60 -16.31 45.72
N ILE A 3 -4.85 -17.43 45.03
CA ILE A 3 -3.90 -17.96 44.02
C ILE A 3 -4.39 -17.67 42.58
N ILE A 4 -5.57 -17.10 42.40
CA ILE A 4 -6.17 -16.92 41.07
C ILE A 4 -6.19 -15.44 40.68
N LYS A 5 -5.04 -14.83 40.41
CA LYS A 5 -5.01 -13.52 39.71
C LYS A 5 -3.64 -13.15 39.14
N LYS A 6 -3.17 -13.88 38.12
CA LYS A 6 -2.17 -13.31 37.19
C LYS A 6 -2.16 -14.01 35.83
N LYS A 7 -3.30 -14.04 35.15
CA LYS A 7 -3.34 -14.24 33.69
C LYS A 7 -2.91 -12.93 33.03
N LYS A 8 -1.62 -12.60 33.12
CA LYS A 8 -1.01 -11.45 32.45
C LYS A 8 -1.09 -11.73 30.95
N ARG A 9 -2.16 -11.27 30.30
CA ARG A 9 -2.33 -11.37 28.85
C ARG A 9 -1.15 -10.63 28.22
N PHE A 10 -0.21 -11.38 27.64
CA PHE A 10 0.77 -10.84 26.71
C PHE A 10 -0.01 -10.21 25.56
N LYS A 11 -0.24 -8.89 25.61
CA LYS A 11 -0.64 -8.12 24.43
C LYS A 11 0.57 -8.11 23.51
N LEU A 12 0.70 -9.17 22.72
CA LEU A 12 1.70 -9.26 21.67
C LEU A 12 1.42 -8.10 20.70
N ASN A 13 2.38 -7.19 20.56
CA ASN A 13 2.20 -6.01 19.72
C ASN A 13 2.37 -6.43 18.26
N TRP A 14 1.30 -6.97 17.66
CA TRP A 14 1.26 -7.60 16.33
C TRP A 14 1.93 -6.77 15.23
N ASN A 15 1.91 -5.44 15.35
CA ASN A 15 2.56 -4.54 14.39
C ASN A 15 4.07 -4.75 14.29
N LYS A 16 4.77 -5.04 15.40
CA LYS A 16 6.22 -5.31 15.38
C LYS A 16 6.54 -6.61 14.62
N TYR A 17 5.73 -7.65 14.83
CA TYR A 17 5.89 -8.94 14.17
C TYR A 17 5.55 -8.87 12.69
N LYS A 18 4.53 -8.09 12.30
CA LYS A 18 4.21 -7.84 10.89
C LYS A 18 5.40 -7.25 10.13
N THR A 19 6.09 -6.28 10.71
CA THR A 19 7.28 -5.68 10.09
C THR A 19 8.41 -6.68 9.93
N VAL A 20 8.67 -7.50 10.96
CA VAL A 20 9.73 -8.54 10.90
C VAL A 20 9.39 -9.62 9.87
N ILE A 21 8.13 -10.06 9.81
CA ILE A 21 7.65 -11.04 8.82
C ILE A 21 7.80 -10.47 7.41
N LEU A 22 7.38 -9.21 7.20
CA LEU A 22 7.51 -8.54 5.90
C LEU A 22 8.97 -8.41 5.48
N LEU A 23 9.85 -8.00 6.39
CA LEU A 23 11.28 -7.88 6.11
C LEU A 23 11.90 -9.23 5.75
N SER A 24 11.56 -10.28 6.51
CA SER A 24 12.03 -11.64 6.23
C SER A 24 11.57 -12.13 4.87
N PHE A 25 10.31 -11.87 4.52
CA PHE A 25 9.75 -12.21 3.20
C PHE A 25 10.49 -11.49 2.06
N LEU A 26 10.77 -10.20 2.22
CA LEU A 26 11.51 -9.41 1.23
C LEU A 26 12.94 -9.94 1.02
N ILE A 27 13.62 -10.33 2.11
CA ILE A 27 14.97 -10.92 2.05
C ILE A 27 14.94 -12.23 1.27
N THR A 28 14.00 -13.13 1.59
CA THR A 28 13.85 -14.43 0.90
C THR A 28 13.58 -14.24 -0.59
N ILE A 29 12.68 -13.31 -0.94
CA ILE A 29 12.38 -13.01 -2.35
C ILE A 29 13.62 -12.46 -3.06
N SER A 30 14.33 -11.52 -2.44
CA SER A 30 15.54 -10.93 -3.00
C SER A 30 16.61 -12.01 -3.29
N GLY A 31 16.86 -12.89 -2.32
CA GLY A 31 17.79 -14.01 -2.48
C GLY A 31 17.36 -14.96 -3.60
N PHE A 32 16.08 -15.29 -3.68
CA PHE A 32 15.53 -16.12 -4.75
C PHE A 32 15.75 -15.49 -6.13
N PHE A 33 15.52 -14.19 -6.29
CA PHE A 33 15.76 -13.49 -7.55
C PHE A 33 17.23 -13.47 -7.95
N ILE A 34 18.14 -13.24 -7.01
CA ILE A 34 19.58 -13.23 -7.27
C ILE A 34 20.03 -14.61 -7.76
N VAL A 35 19.72 -15.67 -7.00
CA VAL A 35 20.10 -17.05 -7.34
C VAL A 35 19.49 -17.45 -8.68
N SER A 36 18.18 -17.22 -8.85
CA SER A 36 17.48 -17.52 -10.10
C SER A 36 18.09 -16.78 -11.28
N ASN A 37 18.52 -15.53 -11.12
CA ASN A 37 19.15 -14.80 -12.21
C ASN A 37 20.55 -15.34 -12.55
N THR A 38 21.35 -15.69 -11.54
CA THR A 38 22.70 -16.26 -11.74
C THR A 38 22.71 -17.67 -12.32
N MET A 39 21.56 -18.35 -12.33
CA MET A 39 21.47 -19.72 -12.83
C MET A 39 21.84 -19.79 -14.33
N PRO A 40 22.66 -20.76 -14.74
CA PRO A 40 23.05 -20.92 -16.14
C PRO A 40 21.84 -21.18 -17.05
N LYS A 41 21.95 -20.77 -18.31
CA LYS A 41 20.86 -20.89 -19.30
C LYS A 41 20.38 -22.34 -19.45
N PHE A 42 21.28 -23.32 -19.44
CA PHE A 42 20.92 -24.74 -19.56
C PHE A 42 20.04 -25.26 -18.41
N VAL A 43 20.17 -24.69 -17.19
CA VAL A 43 19.32 -25.07 -16.06
C VAL A 43 17.97 -24.36 -16.15
N LYS A 44 17.96 -23.09 -16.57
CA LYS A 44 16.75 -22.32 -16.80
C LYS A 44 15.87 -22.92 -17.89
N ASP A 45 16.48 -23.40 -18.97
CA ASP A 45 15.77 -23.96 -20.12
C ASP A 45 15.11 -25.32 -19.81
N ARG A 46 15.62 -26.04 -18.79
CA ARG A 46 15.03 -27.29 -18.28
C ARG A 46 14.08 -27.08 -17.10
N SER A 47 14.00 -25.85 -16.58
CA SER A 47 13.17 -25.53 -15.42
C SER A 47 11.76 -25.15 -15.85
N LYS A 48 10.77 -25.58 -15.06
CA LYS A 48 9.38 -25.13 -15.19
C LYS A 48 9.21 -23.64 -14.88
N VAL A 49 10.16 -23.04 -14.15
CA VAL A 49 10.18 -21.62 -13.83
C VAL A 49 11.57 -21.06 -14.13
N ALA A 50 11.64 -20.03 -14.98
CA ALA A 50 12.87 -19.37 -15.35
C ALA A 50 12.71 -17.85 -15.31
N ILE A 51 13.68 -17.20 -14.67
CA ILE A 51 13.74 -15.74 -14.56
C ILE A 51 14.97 -15.26 -15.32
N TYR A 52 14.76 -14.34 -16.24
CA TYR A 52 15.83 -13.66 -16.95
C TYR A 52 15.75 -12.18 -16.60
N PHE A 53 16.87 -11.63 -16.15
CA PHE A 53 16.97 -10.23 -15.79
C PHE A 53 18.21 -9.61 -16.42
N THR A 54 17.99 -8.65 -17.31
CA THR A 54 19.03 -7.83 -17.94
C THR A 54 18.88 -6.40 -17.43
N LYS A 55 19.98 -5.80 -16.96
CA LYS A 55 19.96 -4.44 -16.40
C LYS A 55 20.00 -3.34 -17.46
N LYS A 56 20.62 -3.59 -18.62
CA LYS A 56 20.80 -2.61 -19.71
C LYS A 56 20.74 -3.30 -21.08
N PRO A 57 19.66 -3.09 -21.87
CA PRO A 57 18.41 -2.43 -21.48
C PRO A 57 17.69 -3.20 -20.35
N LEU A 58 16.80 -2.53 -19.62
CA LEU A 58 16.02 -3.21 -18.58
C LEU A 58 15.02 -4.17 -19.24
N ASP A 59 15.27 -5.46 -19.07
CA ASP A 59 14.45 -6.56 -19.62
C ASP A 59 14.30 -7.65 -18.56
N ILE A 60 13.05 -7.85 -18.12
CA ILE A 60 12.67 -8.87 -17.15
C ILE A 60 11.73 -9.84 -17.83
N ARG A 61 12.13 -11.10 -17.88
CA ARG A 61 11.30 -12.19 -18.42
C ARG A 61 11.07 -13.22 -17.35
N PHE A 62 9.81 -13.47 -17.04
CA PHE A 62 9.37 -14.51 -16.13
C PHE A 62 8.65 -15.60 -16.93
N ARG A 63 9.30 -16.74 -17.10
CA ARG A 63 8.76 -17.89 -17.81
C ARG A 63 8.30 -18.93 -16.79
N THR A 64 7.06 -19.38 -16.92
CA THR A 64 6.51 -20.57 -16.28
C THR A 64 6.26 -21.64 -17.33
N GLU A 65 5.76 -22.80 -16.91
CA GLU A 65 5.39 -23.91 -17.80
C GLU A 65 4.31 -23.51 -18.82
N SER A 66 3.40 -22.61 -18.42
CA SER A 66 2.23 -22.24 -19.24
C SER A 66 2.22 -20.79 -19.72
N TYR A 67 2.98 -19.90 -19.08
CA TYR A 67 2.94 -18.46 -19.37
C TYR A 67 4.33 -17.85 -19.41
N THR A 68 4.52 -16.84 -20.25
CA THR A 68 5.72 -16.01 -20.21
C THR A 68 5.33 -14.55 -20.08
N PHE A 69 5.75 -13.93 -18.97
CA PHE A 69 5.56 -12.52 -18.71
C PHE A 69 6.83 -11.76 -19.11
N TYR A 70 6.63 -10.62 -19.77
CA TYR A 70 7.69 -9.76 -20.29
C TYR A 70 7.49 -8.34 -19.76
N ILE A 71 8.52 -7.79 -19.13
CA ILE A 71 8.56 -6.40 -18.69
C ILE A 71 9.84 -5.82 -19.27
N ASN A 72 9.69 -4.93 -20.25
CA ASN A 72 10.80 -4.17 -20.81
C ASN A 72 10.69 -2.70 -20.41
N GLU A 73 11.77 -1.96 -20.66
CA GLU A 73 11.84 -0.52 -20.44
C GLU A 73 10.72 0.27 -21.13
N LYS A 74 10.29 -0.15 -22.32
CA LYS A 74 9.20 0.51 -23.07
C LYS A 74 7.86 0.38 -22.36
N ILE A 75 7.53 -0.80 -21.83
CA ILE A 75 6.29 -1.05 -21.07
C ILE A 75 6.29 -0.22 -19.78
N LEU A 76 7.44 -0.14 -19.09
CA LEU A 76 7.56 0.65 -17.87
C LEU A 76 7.40 2.15 -18.14
N ASN A 77 7.99 2.67 -19.21
CA ASN A 77 7.84 4.07 -19.59
C ASN A 77 6.39 4.40 -19.96
N ASP A 78 5.73 3.55 -20.76
CA ASP A 78 4.31 3.73 -21.11
C ASP A 78 3.38 3.66 -19.89
N MET A 79 3.66 2.76 -18.93
CA MET A 79 2.97 2.74 -17.64
C MET A 79 3.20 4.03 -16.86
N GLY A 80 4.44 4.53 -16.80
CA GLY A 80 4.78 5.79 -16.14
C GLY A 80 4.01 6.98 -16.72
N ASP A 81 3.98 7.11 -18.04
CA ASP A 81 3.26 8.17 -18.73
C ASP A 81 1.75 8.11 -18.50
N LYS A 82 1.17 6.91 -18.54
CA LYS A 82 -0.27 6.68 -18.26
C LYS A 82 -0.62 7.00 -16.82
N THR A 83 0.21 6.61 -15.86
CA THR A 83 0.02 6.92 -14.45
C THR A 83 0.15 8.42 -14.20
N TYR A 84 1.15 9.08 -14.81
CA TYR A 84 1.32 10.53 -14.72
C TYR A 84 0.12 11.29 -15.30
N LYS A 85 -0.39 10.86 -16.46
CA LYS A 85 -1.58 11.44 -17.08
C LYS A 85 -2.83 11.27 -16.21
N THR A 86 -3.02 10.07 -15.65
CA THR A 86 -4.15 9.78 -14.74
C THR A 86 -4.07 10.65 -13.47
N PHE A 87 -2.87 10.77 -12.89
CA PHE A 87 -2.66 11.60 -11.71
C PHE A 87 -2.96 13.08 -11.97
N ASN A 88 -2.50 13.62 -13.10
CA ASN A 88 -2.79 15.01 -13.49
C ASN A 88 -4.27 15.24 -13.76
N ASN A 89 -4.96 14.29 -14.41
CA ASN A 89 -6.40 14.38 -14.61
C ASN A 89 -7.15 14.40 -13.27
N MET A 90 -6.76 13.55 -12.31
CA MET A 90 -7.35 13.54 -10.97
C MET A 90 -7.12 14.87 -10.24
N LYS A 91 -5.90 15.41 -10.28
CA LYS A 91 -5.56 16.73 -9.71
C LYS A 91 -6.45 17.83 -10.27
N ASN A 92 -6.64 17.85 -11.59
CA ASN A 92 -7.47 18.85 -12.26
C ASN A 92 -8.96 18.69 -11.93
N SER A 93 -9.46 17.46 -11.82
CA SER A 93 -10.82 17.19 -11.35
C SER A 93 -11.03 17.64 -9.91
N THR A 94 -10.07 17.42 -9.01
CA THR A 94 -10.12 17.88 -7.62
C THR A 94 -10.07 19.41 -7.53
N SER A 95 -9.22 20.09 -8.30
CA SER A 95 -9.17 21.56 -8.31
C SER A 95 -10.48 22.16 -8.83
N ASN A 96 -11.07 21.56 -9.87
CA ASN A 96 -12.35 22.01 -10.41
C ASN A 96 -13.50 21.79 -9.42
N PHE A 97 -13.48 20.67 -8.68
CA PHE A 97 -14.44 20.39 -7.62
C PHE A 97 -14.33 21.41 -6.47
N LEU A 98 -13.13 21.70 -5.99
CA LEU A 98 -12.90 22.71 -4.94
C LEU A 98 -13.31 24.11 -5.39
N ASN A 99 -13.00 24.51 -6.62
CA ASN A 99 -13.44 25.79 -7.16
C ASN A 99 -14.97 25.89 -7.28
N ASN A 100 -15.65 24.82 -7.71
CA ASN A 100 -17.11 24.79 -7.74
C ASN A 100 -17.75 24.81 -6.35
N ILE A 101 -17.11 24.18 -5.35
CA ILE A 101 -17.56 24.24 -3.95
C ILE A 101 -17.39 25.63 -3.37
N ASN A 102 -16.28 26.34 -3.62
CA ASN A 102 -16.09 27.71 -3.15
C ASN A 102 -17.10 28.70 -3.78
N ARG A 103 -17.58 28.41 -4.99
CA ARG A 103 -18.62 29.20 -5.68
C ARG A 103 -20.03 28.94 -5.14
N SER A 104 -20.23 27.80 -4.48
CA SER A 104 -21.49 27.38 -3.89
C SER A 104 -21.47 27.73 -2.40
N HIS A 105 -22.39 28.56 -1.91
CA HIS A 105 -22.55 28.95 -0.50
C HIS A 105 -22.70 27.78 0.53
N SER A 106 -22.53 26.52 0.08
CA SER A 106 -22.63 25.26 0.83
C SER A 106 -21.61 25.07 1.96
N LEU A 107 -20.40 25.65 1.86
CA LEU A 107 -19.37 25.46 2.90
C LEU A 107 -19.75 26.06 4.26
N ASN A 108 -20.46 27.19 4.29
CA ASN A 108 -20.98 27.75 5.54
C ASN A 108 -22.01 26.82 6.20
N LYS A 109 -22.75 26.04 5.40
CA LYS A 109 -23.74 25.08 5.91
C LYS A 109 -23.07 23.85 6.51
N ILE A 110 -21.97 23.37 5.91
CA ILE A 110 -21.18 22.24 6.44
C ILE A 110 -20.43 22.62 7.71
N GLY A 111 -19.84 23.82 7.76
CA GLY A 111 -19.18 24.35 8.95
C GLY A 111 -20.13 24.42 10.16
N ASN A 112 -21.36 24.90 9.95
CA ASN A 112 -22.39 24.95 11.00
C ASN A 112 -22.81 23.56 11.51
N VAL A 113 -22.89 22.55 10.64
CA VAL A 113 -23.22 21.17 11.04
C VAL A 113 -22.09 20.57 11.88
N PHE A 114 -20.83 20.77 11.49
CA PHE A 114 -19.67 20.31 12.27
C PHE A 114 -19.56 21.01 13.62
N TYR A 115 -19.85 22.32 13.68
CA TYR A 115 -19.86 23.06 14.94
C TYR A 115 -20.92 22.53 15.90
N LYS A 116 -22.13 22.25 15.39
CA LYS A 116 -23.25 21.71 16.16
C LYS A 116 -22.95 20.31 16.70
N ILE A 117 -22.36 19.44 15.89
CA ILE A 117 -21.93 18.10 16.33
C ILE A 117 -20.83 18.20 17.39
N LYS A 118 -19.87 19.12 17.22
CA LYS A 118 -18.78 19.33 18.19
C LYS A 118 -19.32 19.79 19.55
N GLU A 119 -20.28 20.71 19.58
CA GLU A 119 -20.92 21.15 20.83
C GLU A 119 -21.75 20.05 21.48
N GLU A 120 -22.54 19.29 20.72
CA GLU A 120 -23.32 18.17 21.27
C GLU A 120 -22.40 17.10 21.88
N VAL A 121 -21.28 16.79 21.21
CA VAL A 121 -20.29 15.83 21.72
C VAL A 121 -19.59 16.37 22.98
N LEU A 122 -19.17 17.64 22.99
CA LEU A 122 -18.56 18.28 24.18
C LEU A 122 -19.54 18.35 25.36
N GLY A 123 -20.82 18.64 25.11
CA GLY A 123 -21.87 18.65 26.13
C GLY A 123 -22.12 17.28 26.74
N VAL A 124 -22.04 16.21 25.94
CA VAL A 124 -22.16 14.81 26.42
C VAL A 124 -20.95 14.40 27.27
N PHE A 125 -19.75 14.89 26.96
CA PHE A 125 -18.55 14.62 27.75
C PHE A 125 -18.49 15.45 29.05
N ASN A 126 -18.94 16.70 29.03
CA ASN A 126 -18.99 17.55 30.24
C ASN A 126 -20.20 17.22 31.14
N GLY A 127 -21.32 16.74 30.59
CA GLY A 127 -22.52 16.36 31.36
C GLY A 127 -22.40 15.01 32.07
N ARG A 128 -21.39 14.18 31.74
CA ARG A 128 -21.10 12.92 32.46
C ARG A 128 -20.13 13.08 33.64
N GLY A 129 -19.82 14.33 34.01
CA GLY A 129 -19.05 14.69 35.20
C GLY A 129 -19.91 15.22 36.35
N VAL A 130 -21.02 14.56 36.70
CA VAL A 130 -21.62 14.74 38.04
C VAL A 130 -22.05 13.38 38.57
N LYS A 131 -21.18 12.77 39.36
CA LYS A 131 -21.47 12.22 40.69
C LYS A 131 -20.18 11.76 41.35
#